data_AF-A0A8T3T520-F1
#
_entry.id   AF-A0A8T3T520-F1
#
_cell.length_a   1.000
_cell.length_b   1.000
_cell.length_c   1.000
_cell.angle_alpha   90.00
_cell.angle_beta   90.00
_cell.angle_gamma   90.00
#
_symmetry.space_group_name_H-M   'P 1'
#
loop_
_entity.id
_entity.type
_entity.pdbx_description
1 polymer ?
#
loop_
_entity_poly.entity_id
_entity_poly.type
_entity_poly.pdbx_seq_one_letter_code
_entity_poly.pdbx_strand_id
1 'polypeptide(L)'
;MSWFGEPEESTYYLPAPERRSLDLLARQLMKGGTFLGAEAWASAAHAYATDSFLVWTWQEVGPTGTDLPVLTETGPLGSSIEVFGEPVERGRCGYLTPEEAASLGAVLTAGGQPFSPSAISYGSVRTDDGWYTVVVSPRTPDGYPTCGDLPQ
;
A
#
# COMPACT_ATOMS: atom_id res chain seq x y z
N MET A 1 35.15 35.15 -20.74
CA MET A 1 34.15 34.48 -19.89
C MET A 1 33.23 33.69 -20.80
N SER A 2 33.58 32.42 -21.04
CA SER A 2 32.71 31.47 -21.73
C SER A 2 31.91 30.77 -20.65
N TRP A 3 30.71 31.28 -20.38
CA TRP A 3 29.71 30.62 -19.55
C TRP A 3 29.00 29.60 -20.44
N PHE A 4 29.61 28.44 -20.67
CA PHE A 4 28.95 27.22 -21.15
C PHE A 4 30.00 26.12 -21.29
N GLY A 5 29.78 24.98 -20.65
CA GLY A 5 30.51 23.75 -20.97
C GLY A 5 31.17 23.02 -19.79
N GLU A 6 30.49 22.87 -18.66
CA GLU A 6 30.74 21.72 -17.77
C GLU A 6 29.94 20.52 -18.32
N PRO A 7 30.52 19.30 -18.43
CA PRO A 7 29.85 18.13 -19.00
C PRO A 7 28.61 17.65 -18.22
N GLU A 8 28.39 18.16 -17.01
CA GLU A 8 27.22 17.88 -16.16
C GLU A 8 25.91 18.51 -16.65
N GLU A 9 25.96 19.58 -17.46
CA GLU A 9 24.74 20.22 -18.01
C GLU A 9 24.05 19.39 -19.10
N SER A 10 24.68 18.33 -19.63
CA SER A 10 24.07 17.49 -20.67
C SER A 10 22.93 16.60 -20.15
N THR A 11 22.87 16.36 -18.84
CA THR A 11 21.86 15.51 -18.19
C THR A 11 20.49 16.19 -18.09
N TYR A 12 20.45 17.52 -18.12
CA TYR A 12 19.21 18.31 -18.05
C TYR A 12 18.46 18.44 -19.38
N TYR A 13 19.06 18.00 -20.49
CA TYR A 13 18.47 18.07 -21.84
C TYR A 13 17.87 16.75 -22.33
N LEU A 14 18.00 15.66 -21.57
CA LEU A 14 17.24 14.45 -21.85
C LEU A 14 15.80 14.68 -21.35
N PRO A 15 14.76 14.55 -22.20
CA PRO A 15 13.40 14.63 -21.71
C PRO A 15 13.23 13.54 -20.68
N ALA A 16 12.96 13.95 -19.44
CA ALA A 16 12.65 13.04 -18.35
C ALA A 16 11.62 11.99 -18.83
N PRO A 17 11.72 10.71 -18.45
CA PRO A 17 10.76 9.69 -18.87
C PRO A 17 9.29 10.11 -18.65
N GLU A 18 9.05 10.92 -17.61
CA GLU A 18 7.79 11.57 -17.28
C GLU A 18 7.35 12.59 -18.34
N ARG A 19 8.30 13.30 -18.95
CA ARG A 19 8.02 14.25 -20.04
C ARG A 19 7.58 13.52 -21.30
N ARG A 20 8.17 12.34 -21.60
CA ARG A 20 7.76 11.50 -22.73
C ARG A 20 6.36 10.91 -22.51
N SER A 21 6.03 10.46 -21.31
CA SER A 21 4.69 9.95 -20.99
C SER A 21 3.64 11.05 -21.08
N LEU A 22 3.94 12.26 -20.59
CA LEU A 22 3.08 13.43 -20.72
C LEU A 22 2.90 13.87 -22.18
N ASP A 23 3.97 13.84 -23.00
CA ASP A 23 3.88 14.17 -24.42
C ASP A 23 3.05 13.14 -25.21
N LEU A 24 3.16 11.86 -24.85
CA LEU A 24 2.35 10.79 -25.43
C LEU A 24 0.88 10.95 -25.04
N LEU A 25 0.59 11.26 -23.77
CA LEU A 25 -0.75 11.54 -23.28
C LEU A 25 -1.35 12.76 -24.00
N ALA A 26 -0.60 13.86 -24.10
CA ALA A 26 -1.04 15.07 -24.79
C ALA A 26 -1.33 14.83 -26.28
N ARG A 27 -0.50 14.03 -26.96
CA ARG A 27 -0.74 13.64 -28.37
C ARG A 27 -1.96 12.74 -28.52
N GLN A 28 -2.24 11.86 -27.56
CA GLN A 28 -3.44 11.02 -27.58
C GLN A 28 -4.71 11.85 -27.34
N LEU A 29 -4.67 12.82 -26.42
CA LEU A 29 -5.78 13.76 -26.18
C LEU A 29 -6.06 14.66 -27.38
N MET A 30 -5.01 15.19 -28.02
CA MET A 30 -5.16 16.05 -29.22
C MET A 30 -5.67 15.30 -30.45
N LYS A 31 -5.47 13.98 -30.54
CA LYS A 31 -5.94 13.17 -31.66
C LYS A 31 -7.46 12.94 -31.66
N GLY A 32 -8.19 13.43 -30.65
CA GLY A 32 -9.66 13.53 -30.66
C GLY A 32 -10.40 12.21 -30.92
N GLY A 33 -9.73 11.07 -30.75
CA GLY A 33 -10.22 9.75 -31.13
C GLY A 33 -10.26 8.83 -29.92
N THR A 34 -11.48 8.41 -29.58
CA THR A 34 -11.86 7.26 -28.73
C THR A 34 -11.41 7.21 -27.27
N PHE A 35 -10.35 7.91 -26.83
CA PHE A 35 -9.84 7.79 -25.45
C PHE A 35 -10.75 8.46 -24.39
N LEU A 36 -11.50 9.49 -24.77
CA LEU A 36 -12.51 10.17 -23.95
C LEU A 36 -13.90 10.18 -24.62
N GLY A 37 -14.11 9.31 -25.61
CA GLY A 37 -15.40 9.19 -26.29
C GLY A 37 -16.48 8.65 -25.35
N ALA A 38 -17.75 8.76 -25.74
CA ALA A 38 -18.87 8.20 -24.95
C ALA A 38 -18.67 6.70 -24.63
N GLU A 39 -17.94 5.97 -25.48
CA GLU A 39 -17.59 4.56 -25.30
C GLU A 39 -16.46 4.31 -24.29
N ALA A 40 -15.61 5.31 -23.99
CA ALA A 40 -14.56 5.18 -22.97
C ALA A 40 -15.16 5.01 -21.56
N TRP A 41 -16.40 5.44 -21.37
CA TRP A 41 -17.19 5.28 -20.15
C TRP A 41 -18.18 4.11 -20.23
N ALA A 42 -18.23 3.39 -21.36
CA ALA A 42 -19.18 2.29 -21.58
C ALA A 42 -18.76 1.00 -20.87
N SER A 43 -17.49 0.86 -20.50
CA SER A 43 -17.05 -0.25 -19.64
C SER A 43 -17.53 -0.03 -18.20
N ALA A 44 -18.03 -1.09 -17.56
CA ALA A 44 -18.29 -1.07 -16.13
C ALA A 44 -17.07 -0.56 -15.36
N ALA A 45 -17.29 0.22 -14.31
CA ALA A 45 -16.21 0.60 -13.41
C ALA A 45 -15.54 -0.68 -12.87
N HIS A 46 -14.24 -0.83 -13.12
CA HIS A 46 -13.47 -1.93 -12.55
C HIS A 46 -13.02 -1.48 -11.16
N ALA A 47 -13.32 -2.29 -10.14
CA ALA A 47 -12.79 -2.03 -8.82
C ALA A 47 -11.26 -2.06 -8.90
N TYR A 48 -10.62 -1.03 -8.35
CA TYR A 48 -9.18 -0.98 -8.27
C TYR A 48 -8.68 -2.19 -7.47
N ALA A 49 -7.76 -2.95 -8.06
CA ALA A 49 -7.07 -4.05 -7.42
C ALA A 49 -5.63 -3.60 -7.14
N THR A 50 -5.30 -3.44 -5.85
CA THR A 50 -3.95 -3.08 -5.45
C THR A 50 -2.98 -4.23 -5.70
N ASP A 51 -1.74 -3.90 -6.05
CA ASP A 51 -0.62 -4.83 -6.14
C ASP A 51 0.10 -5.04 -4.80
N SER A 52 -0.20 -4.20 -3.80
CA SER A 52 0.45 -4.19 -2.50
C SER A 52 -0.43 -3.56 -1.41
N PHE A 53 -0.26 -4.03 -0.19
CA PHE A 53 -0.95 -3.50 0.99
C PHE A 53 0.06 -2.96 1.97
N LEU A 54 -0.16 -1.74 2.47
CA LEU A 54 0.54 -1.24 3.64
C LEU A 54 -0.07 -1.93 4.87
N VAL A 55 0.78 -2.47 5.72
CA VAL A 55 0.39 -2.99 7.03
C VAL A 55 1.13 -2.24 8.10
N TRP A 56 0.38 -1.65 9.04
CA TRP A 56 0.90 -1.00 10.22
C TRP A 56 0.42 -1.76 11.46
N THR A 57 1.34 -2.11 12.33
CA THR A 57 1.07 -2.79 13.59
C THR A 57 1.60 -2.00 14.77
N TRP A 58 0.88 -2.03 15.89
CA TRP A 58 1.39 -1.52 17.16
C TRP A 58 0.85 -2.32 18.32
N GLN A 59 1.63 -2.36 19.39
CA GLN A 59 1.18 -2.99 20.62
C GLN A 59 0.17 -2.07 21.30
N GLU A 60 -0.99 -2.60 21.66
CA GLU A 60 -1.98 -1.87 22.46
C GLU A 60 -2.08 -2.42 23.87
N VAL A 61 -2.46 -1.55 24.80
CA VAL A 61 -2.99 -1.95 26.10
C VAL A 61 -4.50 -2.19 25.92
N GLY A 62 -4.87 -3.34 25.34
CA GLY A 62 -6.24 -3.72 24.96
C GLY A 62 -6.81 -4.93 25.75
N PRO A 63 -8.13 -5.21 25.66
CA PRO A 63 -8.89 -5.92 26.69
C PRO A 63 -8.45 -7.38 26.91
N THR A 64 -8.65 -7.89 28.13
CA THR A 64 -8.44 -9.27 28.60
C THR A 64 -9.42 -10.28 27.97
N GLY A 65 -9.75 -10.15 26.68
CA GLY A 65 -10.68 -11.04 25.98
C GLY A 65 -9.91 -12.09 25.18
N THR A 66 -10.02 -13.37 25.55
CA THR A 66 -9.38 -14.52 24.89
C THR A 66 -9.81 -14.79 23.43
N ASP A 67 -10.70 -13.98 22.87
CA ASP A 67 -11.39 -14.24 21.60
C ASP A 67 -10.75 -13.56 20.37
N LEU A 68 -9.56 -12.95 20.46
CA LEU A 68 -8.89 -12.43 19.25
C LEU A 68 -8.16 -13.55 18.50
N PRO A 69 -8.09 -13.45 17.16
CA PRO A 69 -7.38 -14.40 16.35
C PRO A 69 -5.89 -14.43 16.73
N VAL A 70 -5.35 -15.64 16.84
CA VAL A 70 -3.94 -15.88 17.15
C VAL A 70 -3.16 -15.92 15.84
N LEU A 71 -2.09 -15.13 15.74
CA LEU A 71 -1.16 -15.23 14.63
C LEU A 71 -0.33 -16.50 14.77
N THR A 72 -0.29 -17.29 13.71
CA THR A 72 0.60 -18.46 13.61
C THR A 72 1.98 -18.02 13.15
N GLU A 73 3.03 -18.72 13.58
CA GLU A 73 4.42 -18.37 13.23
C GLU A 73 4.73 -18.39 11.72
N THR A 74 3.90 -19.09 10.94
CA THR A 74 4.00 -19.18 9.47
C THR A 74 3.09 -18.17 8.75
N GLY A 75 2.51 -17.22 9.48
CA GLY A 75 1.59 -16.24 8.94
C GLY A 75 2.28 -15.12 8.14
N PRO A 76 1.50 -14.28 7.46
CA PRO A 76 2.01 -13.19 6.62
C PRO A 76 2.79 -12.11 7.39
N LEU A 77 2.63 -12.03 8.71
CA LEU A 77 3.40 -11.13 9.57
C LEU A 77 4.66 -11.81 10.16
N GLY A 78 4.96 -13.04 9.74
CA GLY A 78 6.11 -13.82 10.21
C GLY A 78 5.90 -14.50 11.57
N SER A 79 7.01 -14.95 12.17
CA SER A 79 7.02 -15.67 13.44
C SER A 79 6.62 -14.81 14.64
N SER A 80 6.84 -13.49 14.55
CA SER A 80 6.29 -12.51 15.49
C SER A 80 6.15 -11.15 14.81
N ILE A 81 5.23 -10.33 15.33
CA ILE A 81 5.01 -8.96 14.85
C ILE A 81 6.28 -8.10 15.05
N GLU A 82 7.13 -8.44 16.01
CA GLU A 82 8.38 -7.72 16.30
C GLU A 82 9.43 -7.82 15.19
N VAL A 83 9.30 -8.78 14.27
CA VAL A 83 10.21 -8.93 13.12
C VAL A 83 9.60 -8.40 11.82
N PHE A 84 8.31 -8.08 11.82
CA PHE A 84 7.59 -7.63 10.64
C PHE A 84 8.00 -6.22 10.21
N GLY A 85 8.46 -6.06 8.97
CA GLY A 85 8.69 -4.75 8.36
C GLY A 85 9.79 -3.92 9.03
N GLU A 86 9.66 -2.60 8.99
CA GLU A 86 10.55 -1.62 9.62
C GLU A 86 9.92 -1.01 10.89
N PRO A 87 10.75 -0.65 11.89
CA PRO A 87 10.25 0.04 13.08
C PRO A 87 9.82 1.48 12.74
N VAL A 88 8.67 1.89 13.27
CA VAL A 88 8.13 3.25 13.23
C VAL A 88 7.80 3.72 14.64
N GLU A 89 7.59 5.03 14.85
CA GLU A 89 7.47 5.64 16.19
C GLU A 89 6.46 4.92 17.11
N ARG A 90 5.34 4.46 16.56
CA ARG A 90 4.31 3.75 17.32
C ARG A 90 4.27 2.24 17.11
N GLY A 91 5.20 1.63 16.40
CA GLY A 91 5.17 0.18 16.19
C GLY A 91 5.98 -0.25 14.98
N ARG A 92 5.37 -0.99 14.07
CA ARG A 92 6.04 -1.52 12.88
C ARG A 92 5.21 -1.37 11.64
N CYS A 93 5.86 -1.12 10.53
CA CYS A 93 5.21 -0.92 9.25
C CYS A 93 5.90 -1.76 8.18
N GLY A 94 5.11 -2.34 7.28
CA GLY A 94 5.63 -3.12 6.18
C GLY A 94 4.61 -3.24 5.07
N TYR A 95 4.99 -3.99 4.04
CA TYR A 95 4.17 -4.20 2.87
C TYR A 95 3.89 -5.68 2.69
N LEU A 96 2.64 -6.01 2.38
CA LEU A 96 2.21 -7.36 2.03
C LEU A 96 1.78 -7.41 0.57
N THR A 97 2.03 -8.56 -0.06
CA THR A 97 1.43 -8.92 -1.34
C THR A 97 -0.09 -9.17 -1.19
N PRO A 98 -0.87 -9.18 -2.29
CA PRO A 98 -2.29 -9.46 -2.22
C PRO A 98 -2.64 -10.83 -1.63
N GLU A 99 -1.79 -11.83 -1.86
CA GLU A 99 -1.95 -13.18 -1.30
C GLU A 99 -1.73 -13.20 0.22
N GLU A 100 -0.66 -12.55 0.69
CA GLU A 100 -0.37 -12.40 2.12
C GLU A 100 -1.45 -11.58 2.84
N ALA A 101 -1.93 -10.50 2.22
CA ALA A 101 -3.01 -9.69 2.76
C ALA A 101 -4.33 -10.46 2.82
N ALA A 102 -4.63 -11.30 1.81
CA ALA A 102 -5.80 -12.18 1.84
C ALA A 102 -5.70 -13.24 2.95
N SER A 103 -4.50 -13.81 3.17
CA SER A 103 -4.24 -14.73 4.28
C SER A 103 -4.46 -14.05 5.64
N LEU A 104 -3.93 -12.83 5.82
CA LEU A 104 -4.16 -12.03 7.03
C LEU A 104 -5.66 -11.71 7.21
N GLY A 105 -6.34 -11.32 6.13
CA GLY A 105 -7.77 -11.05 6.13
C GLY A 105 -8.61 -12.26 6.54
N ALA A 106 -8.23 -13.47 6.14
CA ALA A 106 -8.87 -14.71 6.56
C ALA A 106 -8.73 -14.94 8.08
N VAL A 107 -7.56 -14.64 8.66
CA VAL A 107 -7.32 -14.72 10.11
C VAL A 107 -8.19 -13.72 10.87
N LEU A 108 -8.24 -12.46 10.40
CA LEU A 108 -9.06 -11.41 11.03
C LEU A 108 -10.57 -11.75 10.96
N THR A 109 -11.06 -12.18 9.80
CA THR A 109 -12.47 -12.54 9.61
C THR A 109 -12.88 -13.79 10.36
N ALA A 110 -12.00 -14.79 10.49
CA ALA A 110 -12.23 -15.94 11.37
C ALA A 110 -12.37 -15.51 12.85
N GLY A 111 -11.65 -14.45 13.24
CA GLY A 111 -11.79 -13.77 14.54
C GLY A 111 -12.98 -12.82 14.65
N GLY A 112 -13.89 -12.81 13.67
CA GLY A 112 -15.08 -11.93 13.67
C GLY A 112 -14.80 -10.47 13.32
N GLN A 113 -13.60 -10.15 12.84
CA GLN A 113 -13.20 -8.78 12.52
C GLN A 113 -13.38 -8.50 11.02
N PRO A 114 -13.90 -7.33 10.63
CA PRO A 114 -14.14 -7.00 9.24
C PRO A 114 -12.83 -6.80 8.48
N PHE A 115 -12.74 -7.40 7.29
CA PHE A 115 -11.64 -7.19 6.35
C PHE A 115 -12.20 -6.88 4.96
N SER A 116 -11.66 -5.84 4.32
CA SER A 116 -11.98 -5.47 2.95
C SER A 116 -10.70 -5.19 2.17
N PRO A 117 -10.45 -5.84 1.02
CA PRO A 117 -9.29 -5.56 0.19
C PRO A 117 -9.36 -4.20 -0.53
N SER A 118 -10.54 -3.57 -0.57
CA SER A 118 -10.76 -2.28 -1.24
C SER A 118 -10.84 -1.09 -0.28
N ALA A 119 -10.66 -1.31 1.03
CA ALA A 119 -10.75 -0.28 2.05
C ALA A 119 -9.74 -0.50 3.17
N ILE A 120 -9.50 0.54 3.98
CA ILE A 120 -8.70 0.40 5.19
C ILE A 120 -9.43 -0.52 6.16
N SER A 121 -8.75 -1.57 6.60
CA SER A 121 -9.25 -2.55 7.55
C SER A 121 -8.48 -2.43 8.86
N TYR A 122 -9.21 -2.49 9.98
CA TYR A 122 -8.64 -2.46 11.33
C TYR A 122 -8.93 -3.80 11.99
N GLY A 123 -7.91 -4.37 12.61
CA GLY A 123 -8.03 -5.62 13.35
C GLY A 123 -7.12 -5.64 14.57
N SER A 124 -7.35 -6.62 15.43
CA SER A 124 -6.51 -6.89 16.58
C SER A 124 -6.17 -8.38 16.61
N VAL A 125 -4.91 -8.68 16.87
CA VAL A 125 -4.36 -10.04 16.85
C VAL A 125 -3.63 -10.33 18.15
N ARG A 126 -3.60 -11.61 18.54
CA ARG A 126 -2.83 -12.08 19.69
C ARG A 126 -1.57 -12.79 19.24
N THR A 127 -0.50 -12.55 19.97
CA THR A 127 0.78 -13.28 19.95
C THR A 127 1.14 -13.69 21.37
N ASP A 128 2.22 -14.45 21.55
CA ASP A 128 2.73 -14.80 22.87
C ASP A 128 3.24 -13.58 23.66
N ASP A 129 3.70 -12.54 22.96
CA ASP A 129 4.22 -11.29 23.54
C ASP A 129 3.12 -10.29 23.92
N GLY A 130 1.87 -10.56 23.52
CA GLY A 130 0.72 -9.73 23.80
C GLY A 130 -0.15 -9.45 22.59
N TRP A 131 -0.88 -8.33 22.65
CA TRP A 131 -1.89 -7.96 21.66
C TRP A 131 -1.41 -6.81 20.80
N TYR A 132 -1.76 -6.88 19.53
CA TYR A 132 -1.37 -5.89 18.55
C TYR A 132 -2.59 -5.46 17.76
N THR A 133 -2.70 -4.15 17.53
CA THR A 133 -3.58 -3.63 16.49
C THR A 133 -2.86 -3.73 15.16
N VAL A 134 -3.61 -4.10 14.13
CA VAL A 134 -3.16 -4.26 12.76
C VAL A 134 -4.08 -3.43 11.87
N VAL A 135 -3.48 -2.51 11.12
CA VAL A 135 -4.14 -1.72 10.09
C VAL A 135 -3.64 -2.18 8.75
N VAL A 136 -4.55 -2.59 7.88
CA VAL A 136 -4.25 -3.01 6.51
C VAL A 136 -4.87 -2.00 5.56
N SER A 137 -4.07 -1.39 4.70
CA SER A 137 -4.50 -0.38 3.74
C SER A 137 -4.05 -0.75 2.33
N PRO A 138 -4.97 -0.81 1.33
CA PRO A 138 -4.57 -1.00 -0.05
C PRO A 138 -3.81 0.22 -0.54
N ARG A 139 -2.69 0.01 -1.23
CA ARG A 139 -1.93 1.11 -1.82
C ARG A 139 -2.56 1.60 -3.10
N THR A 140 -2.63 2.90 -3.27
CA THR A 140 -3.06 3.54 -4.51
C THR A 140 -1.93 3.56 -5.54
N PRO A 141 -2.24 3.74 -6.84
CA PRO A 141 -1.24 3.73 -7.91
C PRO A 141 -0.14 4.80 -7.79
N ASP A 142 -0.40 5.86 -7.02
CA ASP A 142 0.57 6.91 -6.69
C ASP A 142 1.57 6.49 -5.59
N GLY A 143 1.42 5.28 -5.05
CA GLY A 143 2.33 4.68 -4.07
C GLY A 143 1.95 4.93 -2.61
N TYR A 144 0.87 5.65 -2.34
CA TYR A 144 0.40 5.94 -0.98
C TYR A 144 -0.61 4.87 -0.48
N PRO A 145 -0.78 4.69 0.84
CA PRO A 145 0.04 5.25 1.91
C PRO A 145 1.41 4.55 2.03
N THR A 146 2.38 5.26 2.59
CA THR A 146 3.71 4.76 2.93
C THR A 146 3.92 4.69 4.44
N CYS A 147 4.95 3.97 4.90
CA CYS A 147 5.30 3.93 6.32
C CYS A 147 5.65 5.31 6.90
N GLY A 148 6.07 6.27 6.06
CA GLY A 148 6.34 7.65 6.47
C GLY A 148 5.09 8.52 6.65
N ASP A 149 3.92 8.07 6.18
CA ASP A 149 2.66 8.81 6.26
C ASP A 149 1.83 8.44 7.51
N LEU A 150 2.33 7.50 8.31
CA LEU A 150 1.63 7.03 9.50
C LEU A 150 1.60 8.11 10.59
N PRO A 151 0.50 8.20 11.37
CA PRO A 151 0.43 9.11 12.50
C PRO A 151 1.58 8.87 13.48
N GLN A 152 2.34 9.92 13.76
CA GLN A 152 3.39 9.96 14.78
C GLN A 152 2.80 10.07 16.20
#